data_AF-A0A2T6N8A8-F1
#
_entry.id   AF-A0A2T6N8A8-F1
#
_cell.length_a   1.000
_cell.length_b   1.000
_cell.length_c   1.000
_cell.angle_alpha   90.00
_cell.angle_beta   90.00
_cell.angle_gamma   90.00
#
_symmetry.space_group_name_H-M   'P 1'
#
loop_
_entity.id
_entity.type
_entity.pdbx_description
1 polymer ?
#
loop_
_entity_poly.entity_id
_entity_poly.type
_entity_poly.pdbx_seq_one_letter_code
_entity_poly.pdbx_strand_id
1 'polypeptide(L)'
;MTKKKDKKLKKKLKQGKGKLKPADIVSDDSAIQTLRQKIQKLKAELEERDDVIGRLQKRLKKAESKSGKKGKKEKKPKGKGGAARLLRAQQSTRIGVIHKEAWKQHGFLRNRYEYYMEDGRDKETARALADQDLRNAFGDEAGYTKLELEDILS
;
A
#
# COMPACT_ATOMS: atom_id res chain seq x y z
N MET A 1 25.46 58.32 11.41
CA MET A 1 24.57 57.49 12.27
C MET A 1 24.56 55.98 11.94
N THR A 2 25.54 55.45 11.21
CA THR A 2 25.52 54.06 10.68
C THR A 2 26.17 53.02 11.61
N LYS A 3 27.24 53.37 12.34
CA LYS A 3 27.98 52.44 13.23
C LYS A 3 27.15 51.79 14.36
N LYS A 4 26.10 52.46 14.86
CA LYS A 4 25.21 51.91 15.92
C LYS A 4 24.26 50.84 15.40
N LYS A 5 23.84 50.90 14.13
CA LYS A 5 22.94 49.91 13.52
C LYS A 5 23.67 48.59 13.22
N ASP A 6 24.91 48.67 12.72
CA ASP A 6 25.75 47.48 12.48
C ASP A 6 26.07 46.68 13.75
N LYS A 7 26.33 47.37 14.88
CA LYS A 7 26.59 46.69 16.15
C LYS A 7 25.36 45.94 16.68
N LYS A 8 24.16 46.45 16.39
CA LYS A 8 22.87 45.83 16.76
C LYS A 8 22.56 44.60 15.88
N LEU A 9 22.86 44.67 14.58
CA LEU A 9 22.73 43.55 13.65
C LEU A 9 23.69 42.40 13.99
N LYS A 10 24.97 42.70 14.28
CA LYS A 10 25.93 41.67 14.71
C LYS A 10 25.56 41.02 16.04
N LYS A 11 24.90 41.74 16.96
CA LYS A 11 24.42 41.18 18.23
C LYS A 11 23.25 40.20 18.03
N LYS A 12 22.33 40.49 17.09
CA LYS A 12 21.24 39.57 16.74
C LYS A 12 21.72 38.33 15.97
N LEU A 13 22.72 38.47 15.11
CA LEU A 13 23.31 37.33 14.40
C LEU A 13 24.04 36.35 15.34
N LYS A 14 24.63 36.86 16.44
CA LYS A 14 25.22 36.00 17.49
C LYS A 14 24.19 35.29 18.36
N GLN A 15 22.99 35.84 18.52
CA GLN A 15 21.90 35.20 19.28
C GLN A 15 21.17 34.11 18.48
N GLY A 16 21.24 34.14 17.14
CA GLY A 16 20.67 33.12 16.26
C GLY A 16 21.53 31.86 16.09
N LYS A 17 22.79 31.84 16.56
CA LYS A 17 23.61 30.63 16.65
C LYS A 17 23.29 29.85 17.93
N GLY A 18 22.02 29.56 18.16
CA GLY A 18 21.62 28.54 19.12
C GLY A 18 22.22 27.24 18.66
N LYS A 19 23.10 26.66 19.47
CA LYS A 19 23.65 25.32 19.25
C LYS A 19 22.46 24.37 19.17
N LEU A 20 22.20 23.82 17.98
CA LEU A 20 21.28 22.69 17.83
C LEU A 20 21.75 21.61 18.80
N LYS A 21 20.87 21.22 19.72
CA LYS A 21 21.20 20.21 20.72
C LYS A 21 21.42 18.88 19.99
N PRO A 22 22.45 18.09 20.36
CA PRO A 22 22.78 16.84 19.66
C PRO A 22 21.71 15.74 19.76
N ALA A 23 20.67 15.91 20.58
CA ALA A 23 19.60 14.92 20.76
C ALA A 23 18.67 14.79 19.53
N ASP A 24 18.40 15.89 18.81
CA ASP A 24 17.49 15.87 17.66
C ASP A 24 18.13 15.23 16.41
N ILE A 25 19.47 15.27 16.30
CA ILE A 25 20.22 14.72 15.18
C ILE A 25 20.28 13.17 15.25
N VAL A 26 20.29 12.60 16.45
CA VAL A 26 20.39 11.14 16.67
C VAL A 26 19.09 10.42 16.28
N SER A 27 17.94 11.08 16.45
CA SER A 27 16.64 10.51 16.09
C SER A 27 16.50 10.34 14.57
N ASP A 28 16.91 11.35 13.81
CA ASP A 28 16.92 11.29 12.33
C ASP A 28 17.93 10.26 11.81
N ASP A 29 19.10 10.13 12.43
CA ASP A 29 20.12 9.18 11.97
C ASP A 29 19.68 7.71 12.17
N SER A 30 18.97 7.43 13.26
CA SER A 30 18.35 6.11 13.50
C SER A 30 17.22 5.79 12.50
N ALA A 31 16.39 6.79 12.16
CA ALA A 31 15.36 6.66 11.14
C ALA A 31 15.97 6.46 9.75
N ILE A 32 17.04 7.18 9.43
CA ILE A 32 17.82 7.02 8.20
C ILE A 32 18.43 5.63 8.13
N GLN A 33 19.00 5.11 9.21
CA GLN A 33 19.52 3.73 9.24
C GLN A 33 18.41 2.70 9.01
N THR A 34 17.24 2.87 9.63
CA THR A 34 16.09 1.99 9.46
C THR A 34 15.60 1.99 8.01
N LEU A 35 15.52 3.17 7.39
CA LEU A 35 15.16 3.32 5.97
C LEU A 35 16.20 2.68 5.05
N ARG A 36 17.50 2.84 5.34
CA ARG A 36 18.58 2.19 4.58
C ARG A 36 18.48 0.66 4.62
N GLN A 37 18.23 0.08 5.80
CA GLN A 37 18.02 -1.36 5.95
C GLN A 37 16.80 -1.83 5.16
N LYS A 38 15.70 -1.06 5.19
CA LYS A 38 14.48 -1.37 4.43
C LYS A 38 14.72 -1.32 2.92
N ILE A 39 15.45 -0.32 2.43
CA ILE A 39 15.85 -0.22 1.03
C ILE A 39 16.72 -1.41 0.63
N GLN A 40 17.68 -1.80 1.47
CA GLN A 40 18.55 -2.95 1.18
C GLN A 40 17.76 -4.26 1.10
N LYS A 41 16.82 -4.47 2.03
CA LYS A 41 15.94 -5.64 2.02
C LYS A 41 15.07 -5.69 0.76
N LEU A 42 14.46 -4.56 0.38
CA LEU A 42 13.64 -4.48 -0.83
C LEU A 42 14.45 -4.70 -2.11
N LYS A 43 15.70 -4.23 -2.16
CA LYS A 43 16.60 -4.51 -3.29
C LYS A 43 16.91 -6.01 -3.41
N ALA A 44 17.21 -6.67 -2.29
CA ALA A 44 17.46 -8.11 -2.28
C ALA A 44 16.22 -8.91 -2.72
N GLU A 45 15.03 -8.49 -2.28
CA GLU A 45 13.78 -9.14 -2.68
C GLU A 45 13.47 -8.94 -4.18
N LEU A 46 13.79 -7.78 -4.75
CA LEU A 46 13.68 -7.54 -6.19
C LEU A 46 14.63 -8.45 -6.98
N GLU A 47 15.90 -8.54 -6.56
CA GLU A 47 16.90 -9.40 -7.20
C GLU A 47 16.49 -10.88 -7.15
N GLU A 48 15.98 -11.36 -6.00
CA GLU A 48 15.48 -12.73 -5.86
C GLU A 48 14.28 -12.99 -6.81
N ARG A 49 13.36 -12.03 -6.92
CA ARG A 49 12.23 -12.14 -7.84
C ARG A 49 12.67 -12.17 -9.30
N ASP A 50 13.63 -11.33 -9.69
CA ASP A 50 14.19 -11.31 -11.04
C ASP A 50 14.89 -12.64 -11.38
N ASP A 51 15.62 -13.23 -10.42
CA ASP A 51 16.22 -14.56 -10.57
C ASP A 51 15.17 -15.66 -10.75
N VAL A 52 14.08 -15.62 -9.97
CA VAL A 52 12.96 -16.54 -10.11
C VAL A 52 12.32 -16.40 -11.49
N ILE A 53 12.07 -15.17 -11.95
CA ILE A 53 11.53 -14.89 -13.28
C ILE A 53 12.46 -15.46 -14.36
N GLY A 54 13.76 -15.20 -14.27
CA GLY A 54 14.75 -15.72 -15.21
C GLY A 54 14.79 -17.25 -15.26
N ARG A 55 14.70 -17.92 -14.10
CA ARG A 55 14.59 -19.39 -14.03
C ARG A 55 13.30 -19.90 -14.70
N LEU A 56 12.17 -19.25 -14.45
CA LEU A 56 10.88 -19.63 -15.05
C LEU A 56 10.88 -19.41 -16.57
N GLN A 57 11.42 -18.29 -17.05
CA GLN A 57 11.57 -18.02 -18.49
C GLN A 57 12.47 -19.06 -19.17
N LYS A 58 13.59 -19.44 -18.56
CA LYS A 58 14.46 -20.53 -19.06
C LYS A 58 13.71 -21.86 -19.12
N ARG A 59 12.87 -22.18 -18.13
CA ARG A 59 12.04 -23.40 -18.11
C ARG A 59 10.98 -23.38 -19.22
N LEU A 60 10.33 -22.24 -19.45
CA LEU A 60 9.38 -22.06 -20.55
C LEU A 60 10.05 -22.27 -21.92
N LYS A 61 11.18 -21.60 -22.17
CA LYS A 61 11.95 -21.77 -23.42
C LYS A 61 12.44 -23.21 -23.63
N LYS A 62 12.83 -23.91 -22.56
CA LYS A 62 13.19 -25.35 -22.59
C LYS A 62 11.97 -26.26 -22.84
N ALA A 63 10.80 -25.90 -22.34
CA ALA A 63 9.57 -26.65 -22.59
C ALA A 63 9.08 -26.46 -24.03
N GLU A 64 9.20 -25.25 -24.58
CA GLU A 64 8.89 -24.94 -25.98
C GLU A 64 9.82 -25.68 -26.95
N SER A 65 11.14 -25.67 -26.68
CA SER A 65 12.11 -26.38 -27.52
C SER A 65 12.00 -27.92 -27.46
N LYS A 66 11.47 -28.50 -26.37
CA LYS A 66 11.13 -29.93 -26.29
C LYS A 66 9.84 -30.30 -27.02
N SER A 67 8.98 -29.34 -27.37
CA SER A 67 7.73 -29.59 -28.10
C SER A 67 7.90 -29.75 -29.62
N GLY A 68 9.10 -29.48 -30.16
CA GLY A 68 9.39 -29.52 -31.59
C GLY A 68 9.94 -30.84 -32.15
N LYS A 69 10.14 -31.89 -31.33
CA LYS A 69 10.80 -33.14 -31.79
C LYS A 69 10.10 -34.39 -31.25
N LYS A 70 8.93 -34.74 -31.79
CA LYS A 70 8.45 -36.14 -31.96
C LYS A 70 7.19 -36.18 -32.80
N GLY A 71 7.15 -37.16 -33.71
CA GLY A 71 6.27 -37.21 -34.86
C GLY A 71 4.80 -37.53 -34.58
N LYS A 72 4.03 -37.39 -35.67
CA LYS A 72 2.69 -37.94 -35.91
C LYS A 72 2.26 -39.03 -34.91
N LYS A 73 1.32 -38.70 -34.04
CA LYS A 73 0.09 -39.47 -33.82
C LYS A 73 -0.86 -38.63 -32.97
N GLU A 74 -2.05 -38.46 -33.51
CA GLU A 74 -3.18 -37.79 -32.87
C GLU A 74 -3.48 -38.41 -31.51
N LYS A 75 -3.16 -37.68 -30.44
CA LYS A 75 -3.90 -37.76 -29.19
C LYS A 75 -4.11 -36.32 -28.73
N LYS A 76 -5.36 -35.86 -28.77
CA LYS A 76 -5.78 -34.55 -28.25
C LYS A 76 -5.16 -34.36 -26.86
N PRO A 77 -4.43 -33.26 -26.59
CA PRO A 77 -3.83 -33.06 -25.29
C PRO A 77 -4.94 -32.66 -24.30
N LYS A 78 -5.53 -33.63 -23.61
CA LYS A 78 -6.20 -33.35 -22.34
C LYS A 78 -5.13 -32.81 -21.38
N GLY A 79 -5.17 -31.52 -21.06
CA GLY A 79 -4.45 -31.00 -19.89
C GLY A 79 -3.58 -29.74 -20.06
N LYS A 80 -3.58 -29.05 -21.21
CA LYS A 80 -2.86 -27.75 -21.31
C LYS A 80 -3.51 -26.60 -20.50
N GLY A 81 -4.69 -26.82 -19.93
CA GLY A 81 -5.43 -25.82 -19.14
C GLY A 81 -5.21 -25.88 -17.62
N GLY A 82 -4.46 -26.84 -17.08
CA GLY A 82 -4.36 -27.09 -15.63
C GLY A 82 -3.72 -25.92 -14.86
N ALA A 83 -2.56 -25.44 -15.31
CA ALA A 83 -1.87 -24.33 -14.67
C ALA A 83 -2.64 -23.00 -14.79
N ALA A 84 -3.19 -22.69 -15.96
CA ALA A 84 -4.02 -21.50 -16.16
C ALA A 84 -5.32 -21.57 -15.33
N ARG A 85 -5.90 -22.77 -15.15
CA ARG A 85 -7.08 -22.97 -14.30
C ARG A 85 -6.74 -22.88 -12.81
N LEU A 86 -5.58 -23.37 -12.38
CA LEU A 86 -5.10 -23.20 -11.00
C LEU A 86 -4.79 -21.73 -10.68
N LEU A 87 -4.12 -21.01 -11.60
CA LEU A 87 -3.87 -19.58 -11.44
C LEU A 87 -5.17 -18.78 -11.42
N ARG A 88 -6.13 -19.09 -12.29
CA ARG A 88 -7.48 -18.48 -12.24
C ARG A 88 -8.24 -18.84 -10.97
N ALA A 89 -8.14 -20.07 -10.48
CA ALA A 89 -8.78 -20.48 -9.22
C ALA A 89 -8.14 -19.79 -8.00
N GLN A 90 -6.81 -19.62 -8.00
CA GLN A 90 -6.09 -18.88 -6.96
C GLN A 90 -6.38 -17.37 -7.02
N GLN A 91 -6.54 -16.82 -8.23
CA GLN A 91 -7.00 -15.44 -8.40
C GLN A 91 -8.45 -15.30 -7.96
N SER A 92 -9.34 -16.24 -8.31
CA SER A 92 -10.76 -16.16 -7.92
C SER A 92 -10.96 -16.31 -6.41
N THR A 93 -10.14 -17.12 -5.73
CA THR A 93 -10.19 -17.21 -4.26
C THR A 93 -9.71 -15.93 -3.60
N ARG A 94 -8.64 -15.29 -4.10
CA ARG A 94 -8.21 -13.96 -3.62
C ARG A 94 -9.27 -12.89 -3.88
N ILE A 95 -9.83 -12.85 -5.09
CA ILE A 95 -10.91 -11.92 -5.45
C ILE A 95 -12.12 -12.14 -4.53
N GLY A 96 -12.49 -13.40 -4.26
CA GLY A 96 -13.60 -13.73 -3.36
C GLY A 96 -13.36 -13.31 -1.91
N VAL A 97 -12.12 -13.36 -1.41
CA VAL A 97 -11.80 -12.85 -0.06
C VAL A 97 -11.89 -11.32 -0.02
N ILE A 98 -11.32 -10.64 -1.03
CA ILE A 98 -11.39 -9.18 -1.14
C ILE A 98 -12.84 -8.69 -1.23
N HIS A 99 -13.68 -9.36 -2.03
CA HIS A 99 -15.10 -9.00 -2.14
C HIS A 99 -15.86 -9.21 -0.83
N LYS A 100 -15.55 -10.28 -0.08
CA LYS A 100 -16.16 -10.52 1.23
C LYS A 100 -15.74 -9.47 2.26
N GLU A 101 -14.47 -9.06 2.25
CA GLU A 101 -13.99 -8.00 3.14
C GLU A 101 -14.61 -6.65 2.78
N ALA A 102 -14.66 -6.30 1.49
CA ALA A 102 -15.33 -5.09 1.02
C ALA A 102 -16.81 -5.06 1.46
N TRP A 103 -17.55 -6.16 1.29
CA TRP A 103 -18.94 -6.24 1.75
C TRP A 103 -19.08 -6.06 3.27
N LYS A 104 -18.16 -6.60 4.06
CA LYS A 104 -18.16 -6.38 5.51
C LYS A 104 -17.90 -4.91 5.85
N GLN A 105 -16.96 -4.28 5.17
CA GLN A 105 -16.64 -2.85 5.33
C GLN A 105 -17.84 -1.98 4.97
N HIS A 106 -18.47 -2.21 3.81
CA HIS A 106 -19.69 -1.49 3.41
C HIS A 106 -20.85 -1.69 4.39
N GLY A 107 -21.09 -2.92 4.84
CA GLY A 107 -22.14 -3.21 5.82
C GLY A 107 -21.88 -2.52 7.17
N PHE A 108 -20.64 -2.54 7.64
CA PHE A 108 -20.24 -1.83 8.86
C PHE A 108 -20.41 -0.32 8.71
N LEU A 109 -19.93 0.25 7.61
CA LEU A 109 -20.03 1.68 7.30
C LEU A 109 -21.50 2.14 7.32
N ARG A 110 -22.39 1.38 6.67
CA ARG A 110 -23.82 1.68 6.64
C ARG A 110 -24.45 1.65 8.03
N ASN A 111 -24.15 0.61 8.83
CA ASN A 111 -24.68 0.51 10.19
C ASN A 111 -24.25 1.68 11.07
N ARG A 112 -22.98 2.12 10.97
CA ARG A 112 -22.48 3.28 11.73
C ARG A 112 -23.09 4.58 11.24
N TYR A 113 -23.25 4.73 9.92
CA TYR A 113 -23.94 5.89 9.35
C TYR A 113 -25.39 5.99 9.84
N GLU A 114 -26.14 4.89 9.80
CA GLU A 114 -27.53 4.82 10.31
C GLU A 114 -27.58 5.18 11.81
N TYR A 115 -26.65 4.65 12.61
CA TYR A 115 -26.54 5.01 14.04
C TYR A 115 -26.35 6.52 14.26
N TYR A 116 -25.47 7.19 13.49
CA TYR A 116 -25.27 8.63 13.63
C TYR A 116 -26.43 9.46 13.07
N MET A 117 -27.13 8.95 12.05
CA MET A 117 -28.35 9.56 11.55
C MET A 117 -29.48 9.50 12.59
N GLU A 118 -29.62 8.38 13.30
CA GLU A 118 -30.58 8.22 14.40
C GLU A 118 -30.24 9.12 15.61
N ASP A 119 -28.95 9.36 15.87
CA ASP A 119 -28.46 10.35 16.86
C ASP A 119 -28.74 11.81 16.46
N GLY A 120 -29.37 12.03 15.30
CA GLY A 120 -29.75 13.37 14.81
C GLY A 120 -28.59 14.17 14.23
N ARG A 121 -27.50 13.50 13.80
CA ARG A 121 -26.38 14.17 13.13
C ARG A 121 -26.72 14.49 11.69
N ASP A 122 -26.15 15.59 11.20
CA ASP A 122 -26.19 15.93 9.78
C ASP A 122 -25.54 14.84 8.93
N LYS A 123 -26.06 14.61 7.73
CA LYS A 123 -25.59 13.57 6.80
C LYS A 123 -24.08 13.62 6.57
N GLU A 124 -23.52 14.81 6.37
CA GLU A 124 -22.07 14.98 6.16
C GLU A 124 -21.26 14.55 7.38
N THR A 125 -21.72 14.93 8.58
CA THR A 125 -21.08 14.60 9.85
C THR A 125 -21.20 13.11 10.14
N ALA A 126 -22.38 12.52 9.90
CA ALA A 126 -22.62 11.09 10.05
C ALA A 126 -21.72 10.25 9.13
N ARG A 127 -21.52 10.68 7.87
CA ARG A 127 -20.60 10.02 6.93
C ARG A 127 -19.15 10.07 7.42
N ALA A 128 -18.69 11.23 7.87
CA ALA A 128 -17.33 11.41 8.35
C ALA A 128 -17.04 10.57 9.62
N LEU A 129 -18.00 10.51 10.55
CA LEU A 129 -17.88 9.70 11.76
C LEU A 129 -17.93 8.20 11.44
N ALA A 130 -18.79 7.78 10.51
CA ALA A 130 -18.85 6.39 10.07
C ALA A 130 -17.55 5.95 9.37
N ASP A 131 -16.94 6.82 8.54
CA ASP A 131 -15.63 6.56 7.92
C ASP A 131 -14.51 6.48 8.96
N GLN A 132 -14.53 7.36 9.97
CA GLN A 132 -13.56 7.30 11.06
C GLN A 132 -13.67 5.98 11.83
N ASP A 133 -14.88 5.53 12.13
CA ASP A 133 -15.09 4.23 12.78
C ASP A 133 -14.66 3.05 11.90
N LEU A 134 -14.87 3.16 10.58
CA LEU A 134 -14.41 2.16 9.62
C LEU A 134 -12.88 2.04 9.65
N ARG A 135 -12.16 3.16 9.65
CA ARG A 135 -10.69 3.18 9.79
C ARG A 135 -10.24 2.60 11.12
N ASN A 136 -10.94 2.92 12.20
CA ASN A 136 -10.64 2.38 13.53
C ASN A 136 -10.83 0.85 13.59
N ALA A 137 -11.83 0.30 12.89
CA ALA A 137 -12.16 -1.11 12.94
C ALA A 137 -11.39 -1.98 11.93
N PHE A 138 -11.14 -1.47 10.72
CA PHE A 138 -10.53 -2.22 9.61
C PHE A 138 -9.13 -1.73 9.20
N GLY A 139 -8.64 -0.65 9.82
CA GLY A 139 -7.36 -0.02 9.53
C GLY A 139 -7.47 1.22 8.64
N ASP A 140 -6.46 2.09 8.69
CA ASP A 140 -6.47 3.39 7.99
C ASP A 140 -6.64 3.28 6.47
N GLU A 141 -6.19 2.16 5.88
CA GLU A 141 -6.29 1.87 4.44
C GLU A 141 -7.71 1.52 3.98
N ALA A 142 -8.64 1.25 4.91
CA ALA A 142 -10.03 0.91 4.61
C ALA A 142 -10.95 2.14 4.47
N GLY A 143 -10.43 3.34 4.71
CA GLY A 143 -11.21 4.58 4.62
C GLY A 143 -11.56 4.96 3.19
N TYR A 144 -12.73 5.56 3.01
CA TYR A 144 -13.21 6.05 1.72
C TYR A 144 -13.00 7.56 1.60
N THR A 145 -12.95 8.05 0.36
CA THR A 145 -12.98 9.48 0.08
C THR A 145 -14.38 10.05 0.30
N LYS A 146 -14.49 11.38 0.47
CA LYS A 146 -15.81 12.04 0.66
C LYS A 146 -16.79 11.75 -0.49
N LEU A 147 -16.29 11.76 -1.73
CA LEU A 147 -17.10 11.48 -2.91
C LEU A 147 -17.59 10.03 -2.93
N GLU A 148 -16.75 9.08 -2.54
CA GLU A 148 -17.15 7.68 -2.43
C GLU A 148 -18.16 7.46 -1.30
N LEU A 149 -18.01 8.14 -0.16
CA LEU A 149 -18.99 8.07 0.94
C LEU A 149 -20.35 8.62 0.50
N GLU A 150 -20.39 9.66 -0.32
CA GLU A 150 -21.64 10.18 -0.89
C GLU A 150 -22.32 9.22 -1.85
N ASP A 151 -21.54 8.46 -2.63
CA ASP A 151 -22.04 7.45 -3.56
C ASP A 151 -22.55 6.21 -2.81
N ILE A 152 -21.83 5.78 -1.78
CA ILE A 152 -22.15 4.57 -0.98
C ILE A 152 -23.32 4.82 -0.01
N LEU A 153 -23.41 6.03 0.58
CA LEU A 153 -24.34 6.39 1.67
C LEU A 153 -25.30 7.52 1.27
N SER A 154 -25.66 7.60 -0.02
CA SER A 154 -26.65 8.55 -0.54
C SER A 154 -28.06 8.27 0.00
#